data_AF-A0A2J6N0N7-F1
#
_entry.id   AF-A0A2J6N0N7-F1
#
_cell.length_a   1.000
_cell.length_b   1.000
_cell.length_c   1.000
_cell.angle_alpha   90.00
_cell.angle_beta   90.00
_cell.angle_gamma   90.00
#
_symmetry.space_group_name_H-M   'P 1'
#
loop_
_entity.id
_entity.type
_entity.pdbx_description
1 polymer ?
#
loop_
_entity_poly.entity_id
_entity_poly.type
_entity_poly.pdbx_seq_one_letter_code
_entity_poly.pdbx_strand_id
1 'polypeptide(L)'
;MGGKKKLSLKQMERMQSRKEEEEKEKKKKEKAVASSSKDKKSLDIISPDVKNEKIVNELRKMPVLTPYTVATRFNIRISAAKDFLEQLEENGIVQLVSGNHDIKIYKPMD
;
A
#
# COMPACT_ATOMS: atom_id res chain seq x y z
N MET A 1 -31.62 -25.11 -49.27
CA MET A 1 -30.28 -25.74 -49.20
C MET A 1 -29.57 -25.27 -47.93
N GLY A 2 -29.27 -26.15 -46.99
CA GLY A 2 -28.27 -25.86 -45.93
C GLY A 2 -28.75 -25.95 -44.49
N GLY A 3 -28.93 -27.17 -43.98
CA GLY A 3 -29.02 -27.41 -42.54
C GLY A 3 -27.65 -27.27 -41.85
N LYS A 4 -27.60 -26.64 -40.67
CA LYS A 4 -26.39 -26.47 -39.86
C LYS A 4 -25.83 -27.84 -39.48
N LYS A 5 -24.65 -28.21 -40.00
CA LYS A 5 -23.91 -29.41 -39.58
C LYS A 5 -23.53 -29.26 -38.11
N LYS A 6 -23.79 -30.31 -37.31
CA LYS A 6 -23.31 -30.39 -35.92
C LYS A 6 -21.78 -30.29 -35.94
N LEU A 7 -21.23 -29.46 -35.04
CA LEU A 7 -19.78 -29.28 -34.91
C LEU A 7 -19.10 -30.64 -34.69
N SER A 8 -17.94 -30.84 -35.31
CA SER A 8 -17.16 -32.07 -35.10
C SER A 8 -16.75 -32.18 -33.62
N LEU A 9 -16.65 -33.40 -33.09
CA LEU A 9 -16.19 -33.67 -31.72
C LEU A 9 -14.89 -32.91 -31.40
N LYS A 10 -13.97 -32.85 -32.38
CA LYS A 10 -12.69 -32.14 -32.28
C LYS A 10 -12.82 -30.60 -32.19
N GLN A 11 -13.90 -30.03 -32.73
CA GLN A 11 -14.20 -28.61 -32.62
C GLN A 11 -14.84 -28.26 -31.27
N MET A 12 -15.65 -29.17 -30.71
CA MET A 12 -16.23 -28.99 -29.38
C MET A 12 -15.15 -29.03 -28.29
N GLU A 13 -14.22 -29.98 -28.38
CA GLU A 13 -13.10 -30.14 -27.44
C GLU A 13 -12.21 -28.89 -27.40
N ARG A 14 -11.87 -28.32 -28.57
CA ARG A 14 -11.10 -27.06 -28.67
C ARG A 14 -11.81 -25.84 -28.09
N MET A 15 -13.15 -25.82 -28.09
CA MET A 15 -13.89 -24.73 -27.46
C MET A 15 -13.96 -24.87 -25.95
N GLN A 16 -14.04 -26.10 -25.44
CA GLN A 16 -14.02 -26.36 -23.99
C GLN A 16 -12.68 -25.99 -23.38
N SER A 17 -11.56 -26.40 -24.00
CA SER A 17 -10.23 -26.08 -23.49
C SER A 17 -9.96 -24.57 -23.43
N ARG A 18 -10.36 -23.82 -24.47
CA ARG A 18 -10.24 -22.35 -24.48
C ARG A 18 -11.09 -21.67 -23.40
N LYS A 19 -12.31 -22.17 -23.17
CA LYS A 19 -13.18 -21.65 -22.10
C LYS A 19 -12.60 -21.92 -20.72
N GLU A 20 -12.01 -23.09 -20.50
CA GLU A 20 -11.36 -23.44 -19.24
C GLU A 20 -10.11 -22.60 -18.96
N GLU A 21 -9.30 -22.31 -19.98
CA GLU A 21 -8.15 -21.40 -19.85
C GLU A 21 -8.58 -19.98 -19.51
N GLU A 22 -9.60 -19.44 -20.19
CA GLU A 22 -10.16 -18.12 -19.89
C GLU A 22 -10.78 -18.05 -18.49
N GLU A 23 -11.47 -19.10 -18.03
CA GLU A 23 -11.99 -19.16 -16.65
C GLU A 23 -10.87 -19.22 -15.60
N LYS A 24 -9.80 -19.97 -15.88
CA LYS A 24 -8.63 -20.05 -14.98
C LYS A 24 -7.90 -18.71 -14.89
N GLU A 25 -7.76 -17.98 -15.99
CA GLU A 25 -7.19 -16.63 -15.97
C GLU A 25 -8.08 -15.62 -15.23
N LYS A 26 -9.41 -15.67 -15.43
CA LYS A 26 -10.36 -14.82 -14.71
C LYS A 26 -10.33 -15.10 -13.20
N LYS A 27 -10.34 -16.38 -12.79
CA LYS A 27 -10.21 -16.78 -11.37
C LYS A 27 -8.88 -16.38 -10.75
N LYS A 28 -7.77 -16.39 -11.51
CA LYS A 28 -6.47 -15.88 -11.03
C LYS A 28 -6.48 -14.36 -10.83
N LYS A 29 -7.06 -13.60 -11.78
CA LYS A 29 -7.20 -12.14 -11.67
C LYS A 29 -8.12 -11.75 -10.52
N GLU A 30 -9.24 -12.43 -10.34
CA GLU A 30 -10.16 -12.19 -9.22
C GLU A 30 -9.54 -12.53 -7.86
N LYS A 31 -8.76 -13.62 -7.76
CA LYS A 31 -8.02 -13.96 -6.53
C LYS A 31 -6.94 -12.93 -6.19
N ALA A 32 -6.23 -12.40 -7.19
CA ALA A 32 -5.23 -11.34 -6.99
C ALA A 32 -5.87 -10.01 -6.53
N VAL A 33 -7.04 -9.68 -7.08
CA VAL A 33 -7.82 -8.51 -6.65
C VAL A 33 -8.36 -8.71 -5.24
N ALA A 34 -8.91 -9.88 -4.91
CA ALA A 34 -9.43 -10.19 -3.57
C ALA A 34 -8.34 -10.23 -2.48
N SER A 35 -7.13 -10.70 -2.80
CA SER A 35 -5.99 -10.60 -1.88
C SER A 35 -5.49 -9.17 -1.68
N SER A 36 -5.76 -8.28 -2.64
CA SER A 36 -5.42 -6.85 -2.54
C SER A 36 -6.46 -6.03 -1.77
N SER A 37 -7.59 -6.63 -1.37
CA SER A 37 -8.75 -5.93 -0.83
C SER A 37 -8.93 -6.10 0.69
N LYS A 38 -8.14 -6.93 1.36
CA LYS A 38 -8.41 -7.24 2.77
C LYS A 38 -8.17 -6.08 3.73
N ASP A 39 -7.28 -5.13 3.44
CA ASP A 39 -7.10 -3.96 4.31
C ASP A 39 -6.61 -2.72 3.54
N LYS A 40 -7.24 -2.38 2.41
CA LYS A 40 -7.08 -1.04 1.82
C LYS A 40 -7.87 -0.04 2.66
N LYS A 41 -7.45 0.19 3.90
CA LYS A 41 -7.76 1.47 4.55
C LYS A 41 -7.20 2.53 3.63
N SER A 42 -8.07 3.39 3.12
CA SER A 42 -7.69 4.59 2.38
C SER A 42 -6.80 5.41 3.31
N LEU A 43 -5.49 5.21 3.20
CA LEU A 43 -4.50 6.01 3.91
C LEU A 43 -4.60 7.41 3.35
N ASP A 44 -4.70 8.38 4.25
CA ASP A 44 -4.76 9.77 3.85
C ASP A 44 -3.43 10.13 3.17
N ILE A 45 -3.55 10.84 2.05
CA ILE A 45 -2.39 11.20 1.21
C ILE A 45 -1.69 12.42 1.79
N ILE A 46 -2.40 13.18 2.61
CA ILE A 46 -1.96 14.47 3.12
C ILE A 46 -1.08 14.23 4.37
N SER A 47 0.20 14.60 4.27
CA SER A 47 1.05 14.74 5.45
C SER A 47 0.43 15.80 6.38
N PRO A 48 0.22 15.50 7.66
CA PRO A 48 -0.35 16.48 8.57
C PRO A 48 0.65 17.62 8.78
N ASP A 49 0.16 18.83 9.08
CA ASP A 49 1.02 20.03 9.15
C ASP A 49 2.03 19.93 10.31
N VAL A 50 3.29 20.24 9.98
CA VAL A 50 4.50 20.18 10.81
C VAL A 50 4.42 21.09 12.03
N LYS A 51 3.61 22.16 11.93
CA LYS A 51 3.45 23.17 12.98
C LYS A 51 2.36 22.86 13.99
N ASN A 52 1.63 21.76 13.84
CA ASN A 52 0.59 21.40 14.80
C ASN A 52 1.20 20.90 16.12
N GLU A 53 1.07 21.70 17.17
CA GLU A 53 1.55 21.38 18.52
C GLU A 53 1.02 20.05 19.05
N LYS A 54 -0.20 19.64 18.64
CA LYS A 54 -0.78 18.34 19.00
C LYS A 54 0.05 17.16 18.49
N ILE A 55 0.57 17.28 17.28
CA ILE A 55 1.35 16.23 16.61
C ILE A 55 2.75 16.18 17.21
N VAL A 56 3.37 17.34 17.40
CA VAL A 56 4.67 17.45 18.07
C VAL A 56 4.60 16.84 19.48
N ASN A 57 3.53 17.10 20.23
CA ASN A 57 3.33 16.50 21.55
C ASN A 57 3.12 14.98 21.52
N GLU A 58 2.47 14.44 20.48
CA GLU A 58 2.38 12.98 20.31
C GLU A 58 3.73 12.36 19.92
N LEU A 59 4.51 13.03 19.09
CA LEU A 59 5.85 12.60 18.69
C LEU A 59 6.82 12.60 19.87
N ARG A 60 6.76 13.63 20.74
CA ARG A 60 7.58 13.71 21.97
C ARG A 60 7.27 12.60 22.98
N LYS A 61 6.04 12.08 23.01
CA LYS A 61 5.69 10.94 23.88
C LYS A 61 6.33 9.63 23.42
N MET A 62 6.78 9.54 22.17
CA MET A 62 7.32 8.33 21.59
C MET A 62 8.85 8.36 21.67
N PRO A 63 9.49 7.39 22.35
CA PRO A 63 10.95 7.38 22.46
C PRO A 63 11.65 7.08 21.13
N VAL A 64 10.97 6.40 20.21
CA VAL A 64 11.50 6.01 18.90
C VAL A 64 10.50 6.36 17.80
N LEU A 65 10.99 7.12 16.83
CA LEU A 65 10.22 7.61 15.69
C LEU A 65 10.70 6.91 14.41
N THR A 66 9.78 6.28 13.69
CA THR A 66 10.05 5.60 12.42
C THR A 66 8.96 5.95 11.43
N PRO A 67 9.23 5.91 10.11
CA PRO A 67 8.21 6.16 9.10
C PRO A 67 6.96 5.28 9.28
N TYR A 68 7.14 4.02 9.69
CA TYR A 68 6.05 3.09 9.93
C TYR A 68 5.18 3.47 11.14
N THR A 69 5.80 3.85 12.27
CA THR A 69 5.06 4.24 13.47
C THR A 69 4.26 5.51 13.25
N VAL A 70 4.82 6.50 12.56
CA VAL A 70 4.13 7.74 12.18
C VAL A 70 2.97 7.43 11.21
N ALA A 71 3.23 6.65 10.15
CA ALA A 71 2.21 6.28 9.17
C ALA A 71 0.99 5.60 9.81
N THR A 72 1.22 4.68 10.74
CA THR A 72 0.16 3.93 11.41
C THR A 72 -0.65 4.81 12.37
N ARG A 73 -0.01 5.74 13.08
CA ARG A 73 -0.67 6.63 14.05
C ARG A 73 -1.54 7.68 13.38
N PHE A 74 -0.99 8.33 12.36
CA PHE A 74 -1.69 9.40 11.64
C PHE A 74 -2.48 8.88 10.44
N ASN A 75 -2.47 7.56 10.22
CA ASN A 75 -3.14 6.88 9.11
C ASN A 75 -2.78 7.50 7.74
N ILE A 76 -1.51 7.88 7.59
CA ILE A 76 -0.94 8.46 6.37
C ILE A 76 -0.10 7.45 5.61
N ARG A 77 0.19 7.74 4.34
CA ARG A 77 1.14 6.92 3.56
C ARG A 77 2.55 6.94 4.14
N ILE A 78 3.27 5.84 3.96
CA ILE A 78 4.68 5.73 4.38
C ILE A 78 5.55 6.80 3.70
N SER A 79 5.29 7.15 2.44
CA SER A 79 5.99 8.24 1.75
C SER A 79 5.78 9.58 2.45
N ALA A 80 4.51 9.94 2.70
CA ALA A 80 4.14 11.15 3.42
C ALA A 80 4.79 11.20 4.83
N ALA A 81 4.87 10.06 5.51
CA ALA A 81 5.55 9.95 6.81
C ALA A 81 7.08 10.14 6.71
N LYS A 82 7.73 9.69 5.63
CA LYS A 82 9.17 9.94 5.39
C LYS A 82 9.41 11.44 5.20
N ASP A 83 8.66 12.06 4.31
CA ASP A 83 8.77 13.49 4.01
C ASP A 83 8.49 14.34 5.25
N PHE A 84 7.50 13.93 6.06
CA PHE A 84 7.16 14.59 7.31
C PHE A 84 8.27 14.51 8.36
N LEU A 85 8.92 13.35 8.50
CA LEU A 85 10.06 13.20 9.43
C LEU A 85 11.28 14.00 8.98
N GLU A 86 11.55 14.07 7.67
CA GLU A 86 12.61 14.93 7.12
C GLU A 86 12.33 16.41 7.41
N GLN A 87 11.09 16.87 7.20
CA GLN A 87 10.69 18.24 7.53
C GLN A 87 10.85 18.53 9.03
N LEU A 88 10.50 17.58 9.91
CA LEU A 88 10.69 17.76 11.35
C LEU A 88 12.17 17.83 11.76
N GLU A 89 13.03 17.11 11.04
CA GLU A 89 14.48 17.15 11.22
C GLU A 89 15.06 18.50 10.78
N GLU A 90 14.63 19.03 9.63
CA GLU A 90 15.01 20.37 9.15
C GLU A 90 14.62 21.47 10.14
N ASN A 91 13.47 21.31 10.81
CA ASN A 91 13.01 22.22 11.85
C ASN A 91 13.67 21.98 13.22
N GLY A 92 14.50 20.95 13.38
CA GLY A 92 15.19 20.62 14.63
C GLY A 92 14.30 20.05 15.74
N ILE A 93 13.12 19.51 15.40
CA ILE A 93 12.19 18.92 16.37
C ILE A 93 12.55 17.45 16.67
N VAL A 94 13.07 16.75 15.67
CA VAL A 94 13.51 15.35 15.77
C VAL A 94 14.94 15.23 15.28
N GLN A 95 15.69 14.31 15.86
CA GLN A 95 17.07 14.04 15.48
C GLN A 95 17.16 12.66 14.84
N LEU A 96 17.81 12.58 13.67
CA LEU A 96 18.15 11.29 13.06
C LEU A 96 19.25 10.62 13.90
N VAL A 97 18.95 9.44 14.44
CA VAL A 97 19.91 8.64 15.20
C VAL A 97 20.68 7.71 14.28
N SER A 98 19.96 7.04 13.38
CA SER A 98 20.53 6.08 12.45
C SER A 98 19.58 5.84 11.29
N GLY A 99 20.12 5.68 10.09
CA GLY A 99 19.29 5.24 8.98
C GLY A 99 19.99 5.17 7.63
N ASN A 100 19.33 4.45 6.72
CA ASN A 100 19.57 4.45 5.28
C ASN A 100 18.29 4.97 4.57
N HIS A 101 18.28 5.03 3.23
CA HIS A 101 17.12 5.52 2.46
C HIS A 101 15.80 4.76 2.78
N ASP A 102 15.91 3.48 3.12
CA ASP A 102 14.76 2.62 3.41
C ASP A 102 14.35 2.62 4.88
N ILE A 103 15.32 2.65 5.79
CA ILE A 103 15.10 2.54 7.23
C ILE A 103 15.68 3.78 7.89
N LYS A 104 14.82 4.68 8.36
CA LYS A 104 15.22 5.86 9.12
C LYS A 104 14.68 5.78 10.55
N ILE A 105 15.56 6.03 11.51
CA ILE A 105 15.25 5.98 12.94
C ILE A 105 15.56 7.35 13.53
N TYR A 106 14.52 7.97 14.08
CA TYR A 106 14.55 9.28 14.67
C TYR A 106 14.29 9.19 16.18
N LYS A 107 14.82 10.16 16.92
CA LYS A 107 14.51 10.41 18.33
C LYS A 107 13.87 11.79 18.44
N PRO A 108 12.84 12.00 19.28
CA PRO A 108 12.40 13.35 19.61
C PRO A 108 13.53 14.11 20.32
N MET A 109 13.72 15.38 19.96
CA MET A 109 14.61 16.28 20.69
C MET A 109 13.87 16.72 21.97
N ASP A 110 14.52 16.53 23.13
CA ASP A 110 13.99 16.91 24.46
C ASP A 110 13.66 18.42 24.53
#